data_AF-A0A7Y8AUB7-F1
#
_entry.id   AF-A0A7Y8AUB7-F1
#
_cell.length_a   1.000
_cell.length_b   1.000
_cell.length_c   1.000
_cell.angle_alpha   90.00
_cell.angle_beta   90.00
_cell.angle_gamma   90.00
#
_symmetry.space_group_name_H-M   'P 1'
#
loop_
_entity.id
_entity.type
_entity.pdbx_description
1 polymer ?
#
loop_
_entity_poly.entity_id
_entity_poly.type
_entity_poly.pdbx_seq_one_letter_code
_entity_poly.pdbx_strand_id
1 'polypeptide(L)'
;MTTKCMNQFSSTKTFLQQHFMTAKRIPTSVLAGLNVFDVNDHKAGGYRLATLDKPGEHGKVERPLMGHWVPQGSFCDIPANPGATGYVFTPDFSGCSILIDHIDDTTYRVFHVQGGSDYLNKEYLNRFDGHGLGLATAMTFDDYGEDAYPRGFAFMKFEEGRWWIYFQRQNGVGLNFAYGKFQMNGAQTVRGGGRIPVPNLKRESPRHGVVHSGKALAMPASQRPELKVEVW
;
A
#
# COMPACT_ATOMS: atom_id res chain seq x y z
N MET A 1 3.85 -27.70 10.03
CA MET A 1 4.31 -27.56 8.64
C MET A 1 5.08 -26.25 8.57
N THR A 2 6.34 -26.34 8.20
CA THR A 2 7.37 -25.30 8.32
C THR A 2 7.22 -24.23 7.25
N THR A 3 7.30 -22.96 7.68
CA THR A 3 7.11 -21.73 6.90
C THR A 3 8.23 -21.57 5.88
N LYS A 4 7.98 -22.00 4.64
CA LYS A 4 8.94 -21.91 3.52
C LYS A 4 8.61 -20.77 2.55
N CYS A 5 8.05 -19.67 3.06
CA CYS A 5 7.49 -18.63 2.20
C CYS A 5 8.49 -17.54 1.77
N MET A 6 9.71 -17.55 2.33
CA MET A 6 10.81 -16.74 1.83
C MET A 6 12.01 -17.63 1.54
N ASN A 7 11.84 -18.57 0.59
CA ASN A 7 13.02 -19.03 -0.14
C ASN A 7 13.68 -17.79 -0.77
N GLN A 8 14.98 -17.66 -0.57
CA GLN A 8 15.85 -16.72 -1.27
C GLN A 8 15.46 -16.62 -2.76
N PHE A 9 15.15 -15.40 -3.21
CA PHE A 9 15.00 -14.92 -4.60
C PHE A 9 13.65 -15.00 -5.34
N SER A 10 12.48 -14.89 -4.70
CA SER A 10 11.32 -14.31 -5.40
C SER A 10 11.37 -12.79 -5.28
N SER A 11 11.51 -12.07 -6.40
CA SER A 11 11.40 -10.61 -6.39
C SER A 11 10.02 -10.17 -5.87
N THR A 12 9.92 -8.97 -5.31
CA THR A 12 8.63 -8.41 -4.84
C THR A 12 7.56 -8.47 -5.95
N LYS A 13 7.95 -8.18 -7.20
CA LYS A 13 7.10 -8.37 -8.39
C LYS A 13 6.58 -9.80 -8.52
N THR A 14 7.48 -10.80 -8.52
CA THR A 14 7.10 -12.21 -8.68
C THR A 14 6.15 -12.65 -7.57
N PHE A 15 6.43 -12.23 -6.33
CA PHE A 15 5.59 -12.56 -5.18
C PHE A 15 4.16 -12.00 -5.36
N LEU A 16 4.04 -10.72 -5.76
CA LEU A 16 2.75 -10.08 -6.01
C LEU A 16 2.01 -10.65 -7.22
N GLN A 17 2.70 -11.17 -8.23
CA GLN A 17 2.01 -11.81 -9.36
C GLN A 17 1.45 -13.20 -9.00
N GLN A 18 2.05 -13.88 -8.01
CA GLN A 18 1.71 -15.26 -7.66
C GLN A 18 0.75 -15.40 -6.48
N HIS A 19 0.67 -14.40 -5.59
CA HIS A 19 -0.15 -14.46 -4.38
C HIS A 19 -1.18 -13.34 -4.40
N PHE A 20 -2.46 -13.69 -4.25
CA PHE A 20 -3.47 -12.72 -3.89
C PHE A 20 -3.13 -12.16 -2.51
N MET A 21 -2.91 -10.86 -2.39
CA MET A 21 -2.52 -10.23 -1.13
C MET A 21 -3.73 -9.71 -0.36
N THR A 22 -3.70 -9.78 0.97
CA THR A 22 -4.72 -9.13 1.80
C THR A 22 -4.20 -8.81 3.20
N ALA A 23 -4.72 -7.75 3.80
CA ALA A 23 -4.55 -7.40 5.20
C ALA A 23 -5.81 -7.67 6.04
N LYS A 24 -6.75 -8.52 5.58
CA LYS A 24 -8.01 -8.82 6.30
C LYS A 24 -7.84 -9.42 7.69
N ARG A 25 -6.64 -9.90 8.02
CA ARG A 25 -6.29 -10.44 9.34
C ARG A 25 -5.63 -9.43 10.25
N ILE A 26 -5.36 -8.21 9.77
CA ILE A 26 -4.99 -7.09 10.65
C ILE A 26 -6.25 -6.57 11.34
N PRO A 27 -6.32 -6.58 12.67
CA PRO A 27 -7.44 -6.02 13.41
C PRO A 27 -7.58 -4.52 13.15
N THR A 28 -8.82 -4.02 13.11
CA THR A 28 -9.11 -2.58 12.98
C THR A 28 -8.61 -1.76 14.18
N SER A 29 -8.26 -2.39 15.29
CA SER A 29 -7.69 -1.76 16.48
C SER A 29 -6.19 -1.46 16.38
N VAL A 30 -5.51 -1.93 15.34
CA VAL A 30 -4.09 -1.59 15.12
C VAL A 30 -3.98 -0.12 14.76
N LEU A 31 -3.29 0.63 15.62
CA LEU A 31 -3.09 2.07 15.46
C LEU A 31 -2.03 2.36 14.38
N ALA A 32 -2.13 3.53 13.77
CA ALA A 32 -1.12 4.04 12.86
C ALA A 32 0.26 4.10 13.53
N GLY A 33 1.32 3.91 12.76
CA GLY A 33 2.70 3.96 13.27
C GLY A 33 3.45 2.63 13.15
N LEU A 34 4.63 2.59 13.77
CA LEU A 34 5.52 1.44 13.70
C LEU A 34 4.89 0.23 14.40
N ASN A 35 4.78 -0.86 13.66
CA ASN A 35 4.23 -2.13 14.09
C ASN A 35 5.11 -3.28 13.59
N VAL A 36 4.79 -4.47 14.07
CA VAL A 36 5.40 -5.71 13.64
C VAL A 36 4.34 -6.52 12.90
N PHE A 37 4.72 -7.19 11.82
CA PHE A 37 3.81 -7.93 10.96
C PHE A 37 4.37 -9.28 10.56
N ASP A 38 3.48 -10.23 10.35
CA ASP A 38 3.80 -11.51 9.75
C ASP A 38 3.22 -11.55 8.33
N VAL A 39 3.96 -12.18 7.40
CA VAL A 39 3.44 -12.50 6.06
C VAL A 39 3.30 -14.01 5.97
N ASN A 40 2.06 -14.48 5.87
CA ASN A 40 1.74 -15.90 5.85
C ASN A 40 1.14 -16.29 4.49
N ASP A 41 1.64 -17.38 3.91
CA ASP A 41 1.07 -17.98 2.69
C ASP A 41 0.07 -19.07 3.04
N HIS A 42 -1.02 -19.08 2.30
CA HIS A 42 -2.19 -19.91 2.47
C HIS A 42 -2.61 -20.46 1.11
N LYS A 43 -3.18 -21.65 1.14
CA LYS A 43 -3.96 -22.18 0.02
C LYS A 43 -5.42 -22.21 0.42
N ALA A 44 -6.24 -21.42 -0.26
CA ALA A 44 -7.68 -21.33 -0.03
C ALA A 44 -8.41 -21.33 -1.37
N GLY A 45 -9.45 -22.17 -1.50
CA GLY A 45 -10.25 -22.25 -2.73
C GLY A 45 -9.46 -22.62 -4.00
N GLY A 46 -8.27 -23.21 -3.88
CA GLY A 46 -7.37 -23.50 -5.00
C GLY A 46 -6.41 -22.36 -5.38
N TYR A 47 -6.50 -21.22 -4.71
CA TYR A 47 -5.66 -20.03 -4.95
C TYR A 47 -4.56 -19.89 -3.90
N ARG A 48 -3.45 -19.26 -4.28
CA ARG A 48 -2.40 -18.84 -3.35
C ARG A 48 -2.74 -17.46 -2.79
N LEU A 49 -2.78 -17.39 -1.47
CA LEU A 49 -3.15 -16.21 -0.72
C LEU A 49 -2.01 -15.87 0.23
N ALA A 50 -1.54 -14.64 0.22
CA ALA A 50 -0.61 -14.15 1.21
C ALA A 50 -1.30 -13.10 2.08
N THR A 51 -1.24 -13.28 3.40
CA THR A 51 -1.88 -12.38 4.35
C THR A 51 -0.86 -11.64 5.20
N LEU A 52 -1.14 -10.36 5.40
CA LEU A 52 -0.52 -9.59 6.45
C LEU A 52 -1.27 -9.85 7.76
N ASP A 53 -0.54 -10.32 8.76
CA ASP A 53 -1.10 -10.74 10.04
C ASP A 53 -0.38 -10.02 11.19
N LYS A 54 -1.03 -9.96 12.35
CA LYS A 54 -0.35 -9.57 13.58
C LYS A 54 0.58 -10.72 14.03
N PRO A 55 1.79 -10.43 14.52
CA PRO A 55 2.77 -11.45 14.84
C PRO A 55 2.27 -12.47 15.86
N GLY A 56 2.52 -13.74 15.56
CA GLY A 56 2.27 -14.84 16.49
C GLY A 56 0.79 -15.23 16.67
N GLU A 57 -0.16 -14.51 16.07
CA GLU A 57 -1.58 -14.88 16.16
C GLU A 57 -1.88 -16.18 15.41
N HIS A 58 -1.07 -16.54 14.41
CA HIS A 58 -1.40 -17.57 13.44
C HIS A 58 -0.28 -18.56 13.14
N GLY A 59 0.65 -18.71 14.08
CA GLY A 59 1.82 -19.57 14.00
C GLY A 59 3.11 -18.79 14.28
N LYS A 60 4.20 -19.49 14.59
CA LYS A 60 5.51 -18.85 14.70
C LYS A 60 6.02 -18.51 13.30
N VAL A 61 6.20 -17.24 13.01
CA VAL A 61 6.95 -16.77 11.85
C VAL A 61 8.39 -16.53 12.29
N GLU A 62 9.33 -17.14 11.57
CA GLU A 62 10.76 -17.06 11.90
C GLU A 62 11.34 -15.66 11.67
N ARG A 63 10.67 -14.83 10.84
CA ARG A 63 11.13 -13.50 10.43
C ARG A 63 9.97 -12.51 10.31
N PRO A 64 9.46 -11.98 11.43
CA PRO A 64 8.49 -10.89 11.39
C PRO A 64 9.09 -9.65 10.70
N LEU A 65 8.25 -8.88 10.02
CA LEU A 65 8.58 -7.64 9.34
C LEU A 65 8.25 -6.45 10.24
N MET A 66 9.23 -5.60 10.49
CA MET A 66 8.99 -4.27 11.03
C MET A 66 8.47 -3.36 9.92
N GLY A 67 7.39 -2.62 10.17
CA GLY A 67 6.82 -1.70 9.18
C GLY A 67 5.88 -0.68 9.81
N HIS A 68 5.57 0.37 9.06
CA HIS A 68 4.57 1.37 9.49
C HIS A 68 3.18 0.94 9.03
N TRP A 69 2.21 0.95 9.94
CA TRP A 69 0.80 0.77 9.61
C TRP A 69 0.17 2.11 9.25
N VAL A 70 -0.55 2.15 8.14
CA VAL A 70 -1.38 3.31 7.75
C VAL A 70 -2.83 2.84 7.63
N PRO A 71 -3.63 2.95 8.70
CA PRO A 71 -5.03 2.59 8.66
C PRO A 71 -5.79 3.54 7.74
N GLN A 72 -6.86 3.02 7.15
CA GLN A 72 -7.77 3.79 6.31
C GLN A 72 -8.35 4.98 7.11
N GLY A 73 -8.39 6.15 6.49
CA GLY A 73 -8.82 7.41 7.11
C GLY A 73 -7.75 8.06 8.00
N SER A 74 -6.50 7.61 7.91
CA SER A 74 -5.40 8.09 8.75
C SER A 74 -4.10 8.26 7.96
N PHE A 75 -3.03 8.60 8.68
CA PHE A 75 -1.70 8.81 8.13
C PHE A 75 -0.60 8.27 9.04
N CYS A 76 0.59 8.10 8.50
CA CYS A 76 1.80 7.83 9.26
C CYS A 76 2.97 8.62 8.67
N ASP A 77 3.77 9.23 9.54
CA ASP A 77 5.07 9.78 9.17
C ASP A 77 6.10 8.66 9.11
N ILE A 78 6.93 8.69 8.06
CA ILE A 78 7.98 7.70 7.80
C ILE A 78 9.29 8.43 7.47
N PRO A 79 10.44 7.86 7.83
CA PRO A 79 11.71 8.46 7.47
C PRO A 79 11.92 8.44 5.95
N ALA A 80 12.46 9.53 5.39
CA ALA A 80 12.82 9.62 3.98
C ALA A 80 13.86 8.55 3.58
N ASN A 81 14.69 8.14 4.54
CA ASN A 81 15.61 7.02 4.42
C ASN A 81 15.58 6.15 5.71
N PRO A 82 14.91 4.98 5.69
CA PRO A 82 14.87 4.06 6.83
C PRO A 82 16.15 3.23 7.01
N GLY A 83 17.18 3.43 6.18
CA GLY A 83 18.40 2.61 6.15
C GLY A 83 18.30 1.49 5.10
N ALA A 84 18.56 0.24 5.51
CA ALA A 84 18.72 -0.86 4.56
C ALA A 84 17.39 -1.33 3.93
N THR A 85 16.29 -1.33 4.68
CA THR A 85 14.95 -1.73 4.20
C THR A 85 13.89 -1.12 5.12
N GLY A 86 12.77 -0.71 4.56
CA GLY A 86 11.61 -0.28 5.33
C GLY A 86 10.32 -0.72 4.64
N TYR A 87 9.27 -0.90 5.43
CA TYR A 87 7.94 -1.26 4.93
C TYR A 87 6.89 -0.29 5.45
N VAL A 88 5.87 -0.04 4.63
CA VAL A 88 4.63 0.61 5.03
C VAL A 88 3.49 -0.28 4.55
N PHE A 89 2.57 -0.62 5.43
CA PHE A 89 1.44 -1.49 5.12
C PHE A 89 0.13 -0.74 5.34
N THR A 90 -0.88 -1.17 4.61
CA THR A 90 -2.22 -0.58 4.57
C THR A 90 -3.27 -1.69 4.54
N PRO A 91 -4.51 -1.41 4.95
CA PRO A 91 -5.66 -2.24 4.62
C PRO A 91 -5.85 -2.47 3.12
N ASP A 92 -6.70 -3.43 2.76
CA ASP A 92 -7.11 -3.70 1.37
C ASP A 92 -7.80 -2.49 0.72
N PHE A 93 -7.64 -2.36 -0.60
CA PHE A 93 -8.11 -1.20 -1.36
C PHE A 93 -9.44 -1.46 -2.08
N SER A 94 -10.31 -0.45 -2.04
CA SER A 94 -11.61 -0.45 -2.72
C SER A 94 -12.13 0.98 -2.90
N GLY A 95 -11.63 1.68 -3.90
CA GLY A 95 -11.95 3.10 -4.17
C GLY A 95 -11.12 4.12 -3.37
N CYS A 96 -10.32 3.67 -2.40
CA CYS A 96 -9.40 4.52 -1.63
C CYS A 96 -8.07 4.78 -2.36
N SER A 97 -7.21 5.62 -1.77
CA SER A 97 -5.92 6.04 -2.35
C SER A 97 -4.82 6.12 -1.30
N ILE A 98 -3.58 5.95 -1.73
CA ILE A 98 -2.38 6.32 -0.97
C ILE A 98 -1.90 7.67 -1.47
N LEU A 99 -1.81 8.67 -0.60
CA LEU A 99 -1.22 9.97 -0.91
C LEU A 99 0.06 10.13 -0.10
N ILE A 100 1.13 10.67 -0.69
CA ILE A 100 2.41 10.83 0.00
C ILE A 100 2.90 12.26 -0.11
N ASP A 101 2.93 12.97 1.02
CA ASP A 101 3.57 14.27 1.10
C ASP A 101 5.05 14.14 1.44
N HIS A 102 5.87 15.00 0.86
CA HIS A 102 7.25 15.22 1.31
C HIS A 102 7.23 16.36 2.32
N ILE A 103 7.34 16.02 3.61
CA ILE A 103 7.21 17.01 4.68
C ILE A 103 8.48 17.86 4.75
N ASP A 104 9.63 17.19 4.81
CA ASP A 104 10.97 17.79 4.85
C ASP A 104 12.03 16.79 4.40
N ASP A 105 13.32 17.14 4.49
CA ASP A 105 14.45 16.30 4.05
C ASP A 105 14.52 14.90 4.68
N THR A 106 13.85 14.73 5.82
CA THR A 106 13.95 13.54 6.66
C THR A 106 12.63 12.77 6.74
N THR A 107 11.52 13.33 6.27
CA THR A 107 10.19 12.79 6.54
C THR A 107 9.28 12.83 5.32
N TYR A 108 8.67 11.68 5.01
CA TYR A 108 7.45 11.61 4.20
C TYR A 108 6.25 11.33 5.11
N ARG A 109 5.09 11.81 4.70
CA ARG A 109 3.81 11.48 5.33
C ARG A 109 2.97 10.68 4.37
N VAL A 110 2.57 9.48 4.79
CA VAL A 110 1.75 8.57 4.00
C VAL A 110 0.33 8.60 4.51
N PHE A 111 -0.62 8.93 3.65
CA PHE A 111 -2.05 8.92 3.92
C PHE A 111 -2.72 7.73 3.26
N HIS A 112 -3.69 7.13 3.93
CA HIS A 112 -4.64 6.22 3.31
C HIS A 112 -6.02 6.87 3.28
N VAL A 113 -6.30 7.56 2.18
CA VAL A 113 -7.50 8.38 2.02
C VAL A 113 -8.66 7.53 1.50
N GLN A 114 -9.81 7.62 2.17
CA GLN A 114 -11.03 6.92 1.80
C GLN A 114 -11.59 7.40 0.47
N GLY A 115 -12.16 6.48 -0.32
CA GLY A 115 -12.92 6.84 -1.51
C GLY A 115 -14.27 7.47 -1.16
N GLY A 116 -14.71 8.45 -1.95
CA GLY A 116 -15.98 9.15 -1.76
C GLY A 116 -15.83 10.67 -1.84
N SER A 117 -16.96 11.37 -1.86
CA SER A 117 -17.02 12.79 -2.26
C SER A 117 -16.30 13.77 -1.33
N ASP A 118 -16.15 13.46 -0.04
CA ASP A 118 -15.68 14.43 0.96
C ASP A 118 -14.50 13.96 1.83
N TYR A 119 -14.06 12.71 1.67
CA TYR A 119 -12.95 12.18 2.45
C TYR A 119 -11.62 12.85 2.12
N LEU A 120 -11.38 13.19 0.84
CA LEU A 120 -10.20 13.95 0.44
C LEU A 120 -10.05 15.27 1.21
N ASN A 121 -11.16 15.98 1.43
CA ASN A 121 -11.13 17.23 2.19
C ASN A 121 -10.80 16.98 3.67
N LYS A 122 -11.51 16.01 4.28
CA LYS A 122 -11.43 15.71 5.71
C LYS A 122 -10.12 15.09 6.14
N GLU A 123 -9.58 14.19 5.32
CA GLU A 123 -8.45 13.34 5.69
C GLU A 123 -7.12 13.89 5.17
N TYR A 124 -7.15 14.74 4.13
CA TYR A 124 -5.96 15.25 3.45
C TYR A 124 -5.94 16.78 3.31
N LEU A 125 -6.82 17.39 2.50
CA LEU A 125 -6.66 18.80 2.10
C LEU A 125 -6.78 19.81 3.26
N ASN A 126 -7.70 19.59 4.20
CA ASN A 126 -7.99 20.56 5.28
C ASN A 126 -7.12 20.34 6.52
N ARG A 127 -5.92 19.75 6.35
CA ARG A 127 -5.04 19.48 7.47
C ARG A 127 -4.40 20.75 8.02
N PHE A 128 -4.56 20.94 9.33
CA PHE A 128 -4.09 22.13 10.04
C PHE A 128 -2.56 22.23 10.13
N ASP A 129 -1.87 21.09 10.08
CA ASP A 129 -0.42 20.98 10.12
C ASP A 129 0.22 21.06 8.72
N GLY A 130 -0.59 21.22 7.67
CA GLY A 130 -0.14 21.45 6.30
C GLY A 130 0.49 20.24 5.62
N HIS A 131 1.08 20.49 4.44
CA HIS A 131 1.59 19.48 3.51
C HIS A 131 3.12 19.56 3.29
N GLY A 132 3.85 20.35 4.11
CA GLY A 132 5.30 20.55 3.96
C GLY A 132 5.69 21.07 2.56
N LEU A 133 6.56 20.33 1.86
CA LEU A 133 6.93 20.63 0.46
C LEU A 133 5.83 20.26 -0.54
N GLY A 134 4.78 19.56 -0.10
CA GLY A 134 3.60 19.19 -0.87
C GLY A 134 3.54 17.72 -1.26
N LEU A 135 2.52 17.38 -2.05
CA LEU A 135 2.29 16.03 -2.54
C LEU A 135 3.44 15.60 -3.45
N ALA A 136 4.09 14.48 -3.11
CA ALA A 136 5.17 13.89 -3.87
C ALA A 136 4.63 12.93 -4.93
N THR A 137 3.79 11.99 -4.51
CA THR A 137 3.16 11.02 -5.40
C THR A 137 1.89 10.49 -4.76
N ALA A 138 1.14 9.72 -5.53
CA ALA A 138 -0.04 9.04 -5.07
C ALA A 138 -0.26 7.75 -5.86
N MET A 139 -0.93 6.80 -5.23
CA MET A 139 -1.60 5.68 -5.89
C MET A 139 -3.10 5.86 -5.71
N THR A 140 -3.87 5.93 -6.79
CA THR A 140 -5.33 6.15 -6.74
C THR A 140 -6.09 5.00 -7.38
N PHE A 141 -7.42 5.09 -7.37
CA PHE A 141 -8.28 4.06 -7.94
C PHE A 141 -7.91 3.72 -9.39
N ASP A 142 -7.57 4.72 -10.21
CA ASP A 142 -7.21 4.53 -11.61
C ASP A 142 -5.94 3.68 -11.82
N ASP A 143 -5.10 3.53 -10.79
CA ASP A 143 -3.92 2.69 -10.87
C ASP A 143 -4.25 1.20 -10.72
N TYR A 144 -5.16 0.87 -9.80
CA TYR A 144 -5.39 -0.52 -9.36
C TYR A 144 -6.79 -1.08 -9.67
N GLY A 145 -7.76 -0.21 -9.91
CA GLY A 145 -9.18 -0.52 -9.95
C GLY A 145 -9.85 -0.04 -11.23
N GLU A 146 -11.02 -0.61 -11.49
CA GLU A 146 -11.99 -0.17 -12.51
C GLU A 146 -13.39 -0.60 -12.04
N ASP A 147 -14.46 -0.06 -12.61
CA ASP A 147 -15.83 -0.28 -12.12
C ASP A 147 -16.19 -1.76 -11.94
N ALA A 148 -15.77 -2.62 -12.87
CA ALA A 148 -16.01 -4.06 -12.81
C ALA A 148 -15.11 -4.79 -11.77
N TYR A 149 -13.93 -4.23 -11.48
CA TYR A 149 -12.91 -4.85 -10.63
C TYR A 149 -12.29 -3.80 -9.68
N PRO A 150 -13.04 -3.37 -8.65
CA PRO A 150 -12.65 -2.20 -7.86
C PRO A 150 -11.61 -2.51 -6.78
N ARG A 151 -11.10 -3.75 -6.71
CA ARG A 151 -10.27 -4.23 -5.61
C ARG A 151 -8.79 -4.15 -5.93
N GLY A 152 -8.00 -3.86 -4.90
CA GLY A 152 -6.56 -3.93 -4.97
C GLY A 152 -5.93 -4.16 -3.60
N PHE A 153 -4.61 -4.33 -3.63
CA PHE A 153 -3.78 -4.32 -2.44
C PHE A 153 -2.56 -3.45 -2.71
N ALA A 154 -2.13 -2.68 -1.72
CA ALA A 154 -0.93 -1.88 -1.83
C ALA A 154 -0.12 -1.92 -0.54
N PHE A 155 1.17 -1.65 -0.67
CA PHE A 155 2.10 -1.43 0.43
C PHE A 155 3.28 -0.63 -0.10
N MET A 156 4.13 -0.10 0.78
CA MET A 156 5.38 0.53 0.37
C MET A 156 6.58 -0.26 0.84
N LYS A 157 7.65 -0.17 0.05
CA LYS A 157 8.95 -0.74 0.37
C LYS A 157 10.05 0.25 0.04
N PHE A 158 11.01 0.41 0.95
CA PHE A 158 12.24 1.13 0.67
C PHE A 158 13.28 0.17 0.09
N GLU A 159 13.68 0.44 -1.14
CA GLU A 159 14.72 -0.29 -1.85
C GLU A 159 15.25 0.56 -3.00
N GLU A 160 16.41 0.21 -3.57
CA GLU A 160 17.01 0.99 -4.65
C GLU A 160 17.21 2.47 -4.26
N GLY A 161 17.40 2.74 -2.97
CA GLY A 161 17.57 4.08 -2.40
C GLY A 161 16.32 4.95 -2.35
N ARG A 162 15.11 4.40 -2.55
CA ARG A 162 13.85 5.15 -2.56
C ARG A 162 12.68 4.34 -1.98
N TRP A 163 11.67 5.04 -1.49
CA TRP A 163 10.35 4.45 -1.29
C TRP A 163 9.62 4.18 -2.61
N TRP A 164 9.00 3.01 -2.70
CA TRP A 164 8.14 2.61 -3.80
C TRP A 164 6.77 2.21 -3.25
N ILE A 165 5.69 2.70 -3.87
CA ILE A 165 4.35 2.14 -3.63
C ILE A 165 4.20 0.94 -4.56
N TYR A 166 4.13 -0.26 -3.99
CA TYR A 166 3.76 -1.47 -4.69
C TYR A 166 2.25 -1.64 -4.66
N PHE A 167 1.65 -1.94 -5.81
CA PHE A 167 0.22 -2.20 -5.90
C PHE A 167 -0.09 -3.45 -6.72
N GLN A 168 -1.21 -4.07 -6.38
CA GLN A 168 -1.78 -5.24 -7.01
C GLN A 168 -3.20 -4.94 -7.45
N ARG A 169 -3.51 -5.31 -8.69
CA ARG A 169 -4.85 -5.31 -9.26
C ARG A 169 -5.50 -6.65 -9.00
N GLN A 170 -6.70 -6.66 -8.44
CA GLN A 170 -7.36 -7.89 -8.00
C GLN A 170 -8.70 -8.11 -8.67
N ASN A 171 -9.01 -9.39 -8.94
CA ASN A 171 -10.33 -9.85 -9.32
C ASN A 171 -11.06 -10.43 -8.10
N GLY A 172 -12.38 -10.41 -8.16
CA GLY A 172 -13.26 -11.01 -7.15
C GLY A 172 -13.87 -9.98 -6.21
N VAL A 173 -14.83 -10.42 -5.39
CA VAL A 173 -15.57 -9.53 -4.48
C VAL A 173 -14.80 -9.19 -3.19
N GLY A 174 -13.59 -9.71 -3.04
CA GLY A 174 -12.77 -9.62 -1.85
C GLY A 174 -12.91 -10.83 -0.92
N LEU A 175 -11.99 -10.89 0.03
CA LEU A 175 -11.90 -11.93 1.04
C LEU A 175 -12.52 -11.48 2.35
N ASN A 176 -13.18 -12.40 3.06
CA ASN A 176 -13.49 -12.22 4.47
C ASN A 176 -12.76 -13.29 5.29
N PHE A 177 -12.44 -12.97 6.54
CA PHE A 177 -11.86 -13.91 7.49
C PHE A 177 -12.76 -14.02 8.71
N ALA A 178 -13.37 -15.18 8.89
CA ALA A 178 -14.31 -15.42 9.98
C ALA A 178 -14.16 -16.86 10.49
N TYR A 179 -14.31 -17.04 11.81
CA TYR A 179 -14.22 -18.36 12.46
C TYR A 179 -12.93 -19.12 12.11
N GLY A 180 -11.80 -18.40 11.98
CA GLY A 180 -10.49 -18.97 11.66
C GLY A 180 -10.31 -19.43 10.21
N LYS A 181 -11.22 -19.10 9.30
CA LYS A 181 -11.18 -19.51 7.89
C LYS A 181 -11.42 -18.33 6.94
N PHE A 182 -10.77 -18.38 5.78
CA PHE A 182 -11.09 -17.48 4.67
C PHE A 182 -12.41 -17.88 4.03
N GLN A 183 -13.33 -16.93 3.96
CA GLN A 183 -14.58 -17.03 3.23
C GLN A 183 -14.37 -16.32 1.91
N MET A 184 -14.47 -17.06 0.82
CA MET A 184 -14.25 -16.57 -0.54
C MET A 184 -15.56 -16.74 -1.31
N ASN A 185 -16.02 -15.68 -1.97
CA ASN A 185 -17.09 -15.78 -2.94
C ASN A 185 -16.49 -15.61 -4.34
N GLY A 186 -16.48 -16.69 -5.12
CA GLY A 186 -15.81 -16.75 -6.42
C GLY A 186 -14.29 -16.72 -6.36
N ALA A 187 -13.68 -16.71 -7.54
CA ALA A 187 -12.23 -16.69 -7.71
C ALA A 187 -11.62 -15.38 -7.19
N GLN A 188 -10.55 -15.48 -6.39
CA GLN A 188 -9.74 -14.34 -5.96
C GLN A 188 -8.39 -14.45 -6.66
N THR A 189 -8.20 -13.66 -7.71
CA THR A 189 -7.02 -13.75 -8.58
C THR A 189 -6.37 -12.39 -8.77
N VAL A 190 -5.12 -12.42 -9.21
CA VAL A 190 -4.34 -11.22 -9.53
C VAL A 190 -4.44 -10.98 -11.04
N ARG A 191 -4.80 -9.75 -11.44
CA ARG A 191 -4.90 -9.35 -12.85
C ARG A 191 -3.72 -8.52 -13.34
N GLY A 192 -2.83 -8.11 -12.44
CA GLY A 192 -1.64 -7.31 -12.75
C GLY A 192 -1.23 -6.48 -11.54
N GLY A 193 -0.33 -5.53 -11.75
CA GLY A 193 0.10 -4.61 -10.71
C GLY A 193 1.20 -3.68 -11.18
N GLY A 194 1.90 -3.08 -10.23
CA GLY A 194 3.00 -2.17 -10.54
C GLY A 194 3.68 -1.63 -9.31
N ARG A 195 4.66 -0.76 -9.55
CA ARG A 195 5.23 0.11 -8.53
C ARG A 195 5.34 1.55 -8.99
N ILE A 196 5.05 2.47 -8.08
CA ILE A 196 5.11 3.92 -8.27
C ILE A 196 6.27 4.46 -7.41
N PRO A 197 7.24 5.18 -7.99
CA PRO A 197 8.32 5.78 -7.22
C PRO A 197 7.82 6.97 -6.39
N VAL A 198 8.37 7.12 -5.17
CA VAL A 198 8.15 8.31 -4.33
C VAL A 198 9.27 9.33 -4.58
N PRO A 199 8.99 10.47 -5.24
CA PRO A 199 10.02 11.43 -5.58
C PRO A 199 10.48 12.24 -4.36
N ASN A 200 11.77 12.55 -4.32
CA ASN A 200 12.30 13.61 -3.46
C ASN A 200 12.05 14.96 -4.12
N LEU A 201 11.03 15.69 -3.67
CA LEU A 201 10.60 16.96 -4.29
C LEU A 201 11.67 18.06 -4.38
N LYS A 202 12.76 17.98 -3.61
CA LYS A 202 13.86 18.95 -3.78
C LYS A 202 14.66 18.71 -5.06
N ARG A 203 14.66 17.47 -5.56
CA ARG A 203 15.52 17.02 -6.68
C ARG A 203 14.75 16.43 -7.85
N GLU A 204 13.51 16.04 -7.64
CA GLU A 204 12.69 15.25 -8.56
C GLU A 204 11.30 15.88 -8.70
N SER A 205 10.60 15.52 -9.77
CA SER A 205 9.24 16.02 -9.99
C SER A 205 8.20 15.20 -9.24
N PRO A 206 7.12 15.84 -8.78
CA PRO A 206 5.93 15.13 -8.33
C PRO A 206 5.31 14.29 -9.44
N ARG A 207 4.43 13.36 -9.06
CA ARG A 207 3.53 12.66 -9.99
C ARG A 207 2.37 13.57 -10.43
N HIS A 208 2.22 13.85 -11.72
CA HIS A 208 1.18 14.76 -12.22
C HIS A 208 -0.12 14.04 -12.60
N GLY A 209 -1.19 14.83 -12.79
CA GLY A 209 -2.45 14.35 -13.36
C GLY A 209 -3.22 13.36 -12.49
N VAL A 210 -2.90 13.29 -11.19
CA VAL A 210 -3.52 12.33 -10.28
C VAL A 210 -4.87 12.84 -9.78
N VAL A 211 -5.86 11.96 -9.77
CA VAL A 211 -7.24 12.26 -9.37
C VAL A 211 -7.67 11.31 -8.25
N HIS A 212 -8.32 11.85 -7.22
CA HIS A 212 -8.97 11.08 -6.17
C HIS A 212 -10.48 11.38 -6.18
N SER A 213 -11.31 10.35 -6.38
CA SER A 213 -12.78 10.48 -6.41
C SER A 213 -13.28 11.61 -7.32
N GLY A 214 -12.68 11.74 -8.51
CA GLY A 214 -13.01 12.79 -9.49
C GLY A 214 -12.41 14.18 -9.20
N LYS A 215 -11.69 14.36 -8.09
CA LYS A 215 -11.02 15.63 -7.74
C LYS A 215 -9.52 15.55 -8.03
N ALA A 216 -9.00 16.51 -8.79
CA ALA A 216 -7.58 16.62 -9.06
C ALA A 216 -6.81 16.93 -7.76
N LEU A 217 -5.66 16.29 -7.58
CA LEU A 217 -4.76 16.57 -6.48
C LEU A 217 -3.82 17.73 -6.85
N ALA A 218 -3.68 18.70 -5.95
CA ALA A 218 -2.77 19.81 -6.14
C ALA A 218 -1.32 19.33 -5.95
N MET A 219 -0.47 19.59 -6.96
CA MET A 219 0.93 19.21 -6.95
C MET A 219 1.83 20.46 -6.94
N PRO A 220 2.98 20.42 -6.28
CA PRO A 220 4.00 21.45 -6.43
C PRO A 220 4.45 21.59 -7.88
N ALA A 221 4.71 22.81 -8.33
CA ALA A 221 5.20 23.05 -9.68
C ALA A 221 6.62 22.49 -9.86
N SER A 222 6.86 21.78 -10.95
CA SER A 222 8.20 21.32 -11.34
C SER A 222 8.33 21.26 -12.86
N GLN A 223 9.52 21.57 -13.36
CA GLN A 223 9.87 21.45 -14.78
C GLN A 223 10.71 20.19 -15.08
N ARG A 224 11.01 19.39 -14.06
CA ARG A 224 11.81 18.17 -14.22
C ARG A 224 10.95 17.04 -14.80
N PRO A 225 11.54 16.05 -15.46
CA PRO A 225 10.79 14.87 -15.89
C PRO A 225 10.26 14.10 -14.68
N GLU A 226 9.04 13.59 -14.82
CA GLU A 226 8.43 12.70 -13.83
C GLU A 226 9.11 11.33 -13.85
N LEU A 227 9.21 10.71 -12.66
CA LEU A 227 9.72 9.35 -12.54
C LEU A 227 8.69 8.35 -13.10
N LYS A 228 9.18 7.35 -13.83
CA LYS A 228 8.30 6.39 -14.52
C LYS A 228 7.62 5.42 -13.53
N VAL A 229 6.31 5.27 -13.67
CA VAL A 229 5.55 4.16 -13.07
C VAL A 229 5.85 2.86 -13.82
N GLU A 230 6.12 1.80 -13.09
CA GLU A 230 6.36 0.47 -13.64
C GLU A 230 5.10 -0.38 -13.47
N VAL A 231 4.56 -0.92 -14.58
CA VAL A 231 3.35 -1.74 -14.58
C VAL A 231 3.67 -3.12 -15.14
N TRP A 232 3.00 -4.16 -14.62
CA TRP A 232 3.18 -5.57 -15.01
C TRP A 232 1.89 -6.39 -14.89
#